data_AF-A0A925GXS9-F1
#
_entry.id   AF-A0A925GXS9-F1
#
_cell.length_a   1.000
_cell.length_b   1.000
_cell.length_c   1.000
_cell.angle_alpha   90.00
_cell.angle_beta   90.00
_cell.angle_gamma   90.00
#
_symmetry.space_group_name_H-M   'P 1'
#
loop_
_entity.id
_entity.type
_entity.pdbx_description
1 polymer ?
#
loop_
_entity_poly.entity_id
_entity_poly.type
_entity_poly.pdbx_seq_one_letter_code
_entity_poly.pdbx_strand_id
1 'polypeptide(L)'
;MTFQREPSEMTVKAVALGLFLALVFGAANAYLGMRAGQTVAATLPAAVIALALFRIPAIRGTLLEQNIARTAASVGEALVAGAIFTIPAFVMVGYWKDLRSHYWEATAILVCGGLIGVLFIILLRRPLCVEANLPWPESVAAANIVKAGAGASDAPKYIFSAMGFGALIQFLKTDKGLQVFREYVEGFLPFPRGGGVPWSTPAMSPALIGIGYLIGPQYAFINIAGGVLAWWVLIPLILTVQTGGDASTIWRGTVRPIAVGMMLVGAMNTMIGMRSSLAQSLRGAFSFGRTARKGEIPREERDLPLPWIVIGSGLLLIPVTATYYFFTGGLATAIIAAV
;
A
#
# COMPACT_ATOMS: atom_id res chain seq x y z
N MET A 1 -35.94 -32.05 -0.65
CA MET A 1 -35.43 -30.67 -0.45
C MET A 1 -34.24 -30.74 0.49
N THR A 2 -33.05 -30.95 -0.06
CA THR A 2 -31.79 -30.83 0.68
C THR A 2 -31.54 -29.34 0.89
N PHE A 3 -31.65 -28.86 2.13
CA PHE A 3 -31.11 -27.58 2.53
C PHE A 3 -29.59 -27.63 2.25
N GLN A 4 -29.16 -27.14 1.09
CA GLN A 4 -27.77 -26.79 0.87
C GLN A 4 -27.45 -25.73 1.92
N ARG A 5 -26.78 -26.13 3.01
CA ARG A 5 -26.19 -25.16 3.94
C ARG A 5 -25.41 -24.17 3.11
N GLU A 6 -25.80 -22.91 3.15
CA GLU A 6 -25.03 -21.85 2.52
C GLU A 6 -23.58 -22.00 2.99
N PRO A 7 -22.62 -22.05 2.06
CA PRO A 7 -21.23 -22.23 2.45
C PRO A 7 -20.84 -21.04 3.33
N SER A 8 -20.21 -21.33 4.47
CA SER A 8 -19.80 -20.30 5.41
C SER A 8 -18.75 -19.39 4.74
N GLU A 9 -19.02 -18.09 4.68
CA GLU A 9 -18.12 -17.08 4.11
C GLU A 9 -17.54 -16.19 5.20
N MET A 10 -18.42 -15.51 5.94
CA MET A 10 -18.04 -14.59 7.01
C MET A 10 -18.21 -15.27 8.36
N THR A 11 -17.16 -15.96 8.82
CA THR A 11 -17.11 -16.55 10.15
C THR A 11 -16.16 -15.78 11.06
N VAL A 12 -16.36 -15.91 12.37
CA VAL A 12 -15.52 -15.23 13.38
C VAL A 12 -14.04 -15.56 13.17
N LYS A 13 -13.70 -16.82 12.86
CA LYS A 13 -12.32 -17.22 12.57
C LYS A 13 -11.75 -16.55 11.31
N ALA A 14 -12.55 -16.37 10.25
CA ALA A 14 -12.10 -15.73 9.01
C ALA A 14 -11.88 -14.22 9.20
N VAL A 15 -12.79 -13.56 9.90
CA VAL A 15 -12.67 -12.14 10.24
C VAL A 15 -11.50 -11.93 11.20
N ALA A 16 -11.37 -12.73 12.26
CA ALA A 16 -10.28 -12.62 13.22
C ALA A 16 -8.91 -12.84 12.56
N LEU A 17 -8.80 -13.85 11.69
CA LEU A 17 -7.56 -14.09 10.95
C LEU A 17 -7.27 -12.93 9.99
N GLY A 18 -8.29 -12.46 9.26
CA GLY A 18 -8.15 -11.32 8.36
C GLY A 18 -7.68 -10.05 9.07
N LEU A 19 -8.26 -9.73 10.23
CA LEU A 19 -7.85 -8.60 11.07
C LEU A 19 -6.43 -8.76 11.59
N PHE A 20 -6.05 -9.96 12.04
CA PHE A 20 -4.68 -10.25 12.47
C PHE A 20 -3.68 -10.03 11.33
N LEU A 21 -3.95 -10.56 10.15
CA LEU A 21 -3.10 -10.37 8.98
C LEU A 21 -3.06 -8.91 8.52
N ALA A 22 -4.19 -8.20 8.56
CA ALA A 22 -4.26 -6.77 8.25
C ALA A 22 -3.39 -5.95 9.21
N LEU A 23 -3.38 -6.29 10.50
CA LEU A 23 -2.53 -5.63 11.50
C LEU A 23 -1.05 -5.90 11.23
N VAL A 24 -0.68 -7.16 10.98
CA VAL A 24 0.73 -7.55 10.73
C VAL A 24 1.26 -6.93 9.44
N PHE A 25 0.54 -7.11 8.32
CA PHE A 25 0.96 -6.57 7.03
C PHE A 25 0.78 -5.05 6.95
N GLY A 26 -0.21 -4.49 7.64
CA GLY A 26 -0.35 -3.04 7.78
C GLY A 26 0.85 -2.43 8.50
N ALA A 27 1.26 -3.00 9.63
CA ALA A 27 2.46 -2.53 10.34
C ALA A 27 3.74 -2.67 9.49
N ALA A 28 3.90 -3.80 8.78
CA ALA A 28 5.02 -4.01 7.87
C ALA A 28 5.03 -2.99 6.73
N ASN A 29 3.88 -2.75 6.09
CA ASN A 29 3.75 -1.77 5.01
C ASN A 29 3.91 -0.33 5.50
N ALA A 30 3.54 -0.03 6.74
CA ALA A 30 3.74 1.31 7.29
C ALA A 30 5.24 1.57 7.47
N TYR A 31 5.96 0.58 8.00
CA TYR A 31 7.41 0.64 8.12
C TYR A 31 8.10 0.74 6.75
N LEU A 32 7.76 -0.15 5.82
CA LEU A 32 8.38 -0.16 4.48
C LEU A 32 8.01 1.09 3.68
N GLY A 33 6.77 1.56 3.76
CA GLY A 33 6.32 2.78 3.12
C GLY A 33 7.07 4.01 3.64
N MET A 34 7.26 4.14 4.95
CA MET A 34 8.03 5.26 5.52
C MET A 34 9.54 5.15 5.25
N ARG A 35 10.09 3.92 5.24
CA ARG A 35 11.53 3.70 5.07
C ARG A 35 11.98 3.73 3.61
N ALA A 36 11.23 3.09 2.72
CA ALA A 36 11.58 2.86 1.32
C ALA A 36 10.72 3.69 0.35
N GLY A 37 9.66 4.35 0.83
CA GLY A 37 8.76 5.13 -0.02
C GLY A 37 7.83 4.29 -0.90
N GLN A 38 7.81 2.96 -0.71
CA GLN A 38 7.00 2.02 -1.48
C GLN A 38 6.31 1.02 -0.53
N THR A 39 5.07 0.67 -0.83
CA THR A 39 4.31 -0.40 -0.16
C THR A 39 4.43 -1.70 -0.95
N VAL A 40 4.19 -2.82 -0.28
CA VAL A 40 4.27 -4.15 -0.88
C VAL A 40 2.90 -4.78 -0.89
N ALA A 41 2.53 -5.35 -2.04
CA ALA A 41 1.31 -6.10 -2.21
C ALA A 41 1.20 -7.23 -1.18
N ALA A 42 0.31 -7.08 -0.19
CA ALA A 42 0.15 -8.04 0.90
C ALA A 42 -0.76 -9.24 0.51
N THR A 43 -1.45 -9.15 -0.62
CA THR A 43 -2.49 -10.10 -1.05
C THR A 43 -1.98 -11.52 -1.20
N LEU A 44 -0.83 -11.71 -1.89
CA LEU A 44 -0.28 -13.05 -2.16
C LEU A 44 0.27 -13.72 -0.89
N PRO A 45 1.10 -13.05 -0.06
CA PRO A 45 1.52 -13.59 1.23
C PRO A 45 0.34 -13.91 2.15
N ALA A 46 -0.64 -13.00 2.24
CA ALA A 46 -1.83 -13.20 3.05
C ALA A 46 -2.65 -14.42 2.57
N ALA A 47 -2.79 -14.61 1.25
CA ALA A 47 -3.48 -15.77 0.69
C ALA A 47 -2.83 -17.09 1.10
N VAL A 48 -1.49 -17.19 1.05
CA VAL A 48 -0.79 -18.42 1.40
C VAL A 48 -0.77 -18.66 2.92
N ILE A 49 -0.61 -17.60 3.72
CA ILE A 49 -0.69 -17.73 5.18
C ILE A 49 -2.09 -18.13 5.60
N ALA A 50 -3.13 -17.51 5.03
CA ALA A 50 -4.51 -17.91 5.27
C ALA A 50 -4.73 -19.38 4.89
N LEU A 51 -4.29 -19.80 3.70
CA LEU A 51 -4.35 -21.20 3.29
C LEU A 51 -3.67 -22.14 4.29
N ALA A 52 -2.46 -21.80 4.74
CA ALA A 52 -1.70 -22.62 5.68
C ALA A 52 -2.39 -22.75 7.03
N LEU A 53 -2.91 -21.64 7.55
CA LEU A 53 -3.62 -21.61 8.82
C LEU A 53 -4.94 -22.36 8.72
N PHE A 54 -5.75 -22.14 7.68
CA PHE A 54 -7.00 -22.86 7.45
C PHE A 54 -6.82 -24.36 7.13
N ARG A 55 -5.59 -24.88 7.01
CA ARG A 55 -5.32 -26.34 7.00
C ARG A 55 -5.15 -26.94 8.39
N ILE A 56 -4.90 -26.13 9.42
CA ILE A 56 -4.77 -26.60 10.80
C ILE A 56 -6.15 -27.14 11.25
N PRO A 57 -6.23 -28.37 11.80
CA PRO A 57 -7.50 -29.00 12.15
C PRO A 57 -8.42 -28.13 13.02
N ALA A 58 -7.85 -27.36 13.96
CA ALA A 58 -8.56 -26.49 14.88
C ALA A 58 -9.26 -25.28 14.22
N ILE A 59 -8.75 -24.81 13.08
CA ILE A 59 -9.26 -23.62 12.39
C ILE A 59 -9.61 -23.92 10.94
N ARG A 60 -9.88 -25.18 10.61
CA ARG A 60 -10.17 -25.63 9.24
C ARG A 60 -11.28 -24.81 8.61
N GLY A 61 -11.09 -24.33 7.38
CA GLY A 61 -12.06 -23.44 6.74
C GLY A 61 -12.24 -23.62 5.24
N THR A 62 -13.30 -23.00 4.73
CA THR A 62 -13.71 -23.06 3.31
C THR A 62 -12.86 -22.12 2.45
N LEU A 63 -12.94 -22.28 1.13
CA LEU A 63 -12.34 -21.35 0.16
C LEU A 63 -12.86 -19.91 0.35
N LEU A 64 -14.13 -19.77 0.75
CA LEU A 64 -14.78 -18.48 0.92
C LEU A 64 -14.30 -17.79 2.21
N GLU A 65 -14.11 -18.55 3.29
CA GLU A 65 -13.49 -18.05 4.53
C GLU A 65 -12.05 -17.57 4.30
N GLN A 66 -11.28 -18.32 3.48
CA GLN A 66 -9.94 -17.91 3.05
C GLN A 66 -9.98 -16.62 2.22
N ASN A 67 -10.95 -16.50 1.32
CA ASN A 67 -11.13 -15.29 0.53
C ASN A 67 -11.43 -14.06 1.40
N ILE A 68 -12.30 -14.20 2.41
CA ILE A 68 -12.60 -13.14 3.38
C ILE A 68 -11.35 -12.73 4.17
N ALA A 69 -10.62 -13.69 4.74
CA ALA A 69 -9.40 -13.41 5.50
C ALA A 69 -8.34 -12.70 4.65
N ARG A 70 -8.12 -13.14 3.40
CA ARG A 70 -7.22 -12.50 2.44
C ARG A 70 -7.64 -11.07 2.10
N THR A 71 -8.93 -10.87 1.83
CA THR A 71 -9.47 -9.56 1.44
C THR A 71 -9.35 -8.57 2.59
N ALA A 72 -9.64 -9.00 3.81
CA ALA A 72 -9.42 -8.19 5.00
C ALA A 72 -7.93 -7.83 5.19
N ALA A 73 -7.02 -8.78 4.93
CA ALA A 73 -5.58 -8.52 5.02
C ALA A 73 -5.09 -7.47 4.02
N SER A 74 -5.58 -7.47 2.77
CA SER A 74 -5.19 -6.49 1.75
C SER A 74 -5.68 -5.07 2.05
N VAL A 75 -6.76 -4.92 2.82
CA VAL A 75 -7.21 -3.58 3.30
C VAL A 75 -6.14 -2.90 4.15
N GLY A 76 -5.33 -3.67 4.89
CA GLY A 76 -4.22 -3.13 5.68
C GLY A 76 -3.21 -2.36 4.82
N GLU A 77 -2.93 -2.82 3.60
CA GLU A 77 -2.07 -2.12 2.65
C GLU A 77 -2.70 -0.82 2.15
N ALA A 78 -3.97 -0.87 1.70
CA ALA A 78 -4.67 0.28 1.14
C ALA A 78 -4.83 1.42 2.17
N LEU A 79 -5.17 1.08 3.42
CA LEU A 79 -5.26 2.05 4.51
C LEU A 79 -3.90 2.71 4.79
N VAL A 80 -2.86 1.89 4.85
CA VAL A 80 -1.50 2.36 5.17
C VAL A 80 -0.92 3.22 4.05
N ALA A 81 -1.22 2.94 2.80
CA ALA A 81 -0.82 3.79 1.67
C ALA A 81 -1.30 5.24 1.87
N GLY A 82 -2.50 5.46 2.42
CA GLY A 82 -2.95 6.80 2.82
C GLY A 82 -2.22 7.35 4.06
N ALA A 83 -1.98 6.49 5.06
CA ALA A 83 -1.36 6.88 6.33
C ALA A 83 0.09 7.37 6.19
N ILE A 84 0.90 6.70 5.35
CA ILE A 84 2.33 7.01 5.18
C ILE A 84 2.59 8.36 4.49
N PHE A 85 1.57 8.94 3.85
CA PHE A 85 1.68 10.30 3.28
C PHE A 85 1.03 11.33 4.20
N THR A 86 -0.14 11.00 4.76
CA THR A 86 -0.92 11.93 5.59
C THR A 86 -0.21 12.25 6.89
N ILE A 87 0.27 11.24 7.62
CA ILE A 87 0.88 11.44 8.95
C ILE A 87 2.19 12.26 8.83
N PRO A 88 3.15 11.88 7.96
CA PRO A 88 4.37 12.66 7.82
C PRO A 88 4.12 14.08 7.30
N ALA A 89 3.09 14.31 6.48
CA ALA A 89 2.75 15.65 6.01
C ALA A 89 2.42 16.59 7.17
N PHE A 90 1.60 16.17 8.13
CA PHE A 90 1.29 16.98 9.32
C PHE A 90 2.51 17.27 10.18
N VAL A 91 3.44 16.32 10.28
CA VAL A 91 4.71 16.51 11.00
C VAL A 91 5.64 17.46 10.24
N MET A 92 5.73 17.34 8.92
CA MET A 92 6.60 18.17 8.08
C MET A 92 6.16 19.64 8.00
N VAL A 93 4.86 19.91 8.02
CA VAL A 93 4.33 21.29 8.06
C VAL A 93 4.46 21.89 9.48
N GLY A 94 4.86 21.11 10.48
CA GLY A 94 5.08 21.56 11.85
C GLY A 94 3.82 21.64 12.71
N TYR A 95 2.69 21.14 12.21
CA TYR A 95 1.43 21.07 12.99
C TYR A 95 1.48 19.99 14.06
N TRP A 96 2.05 18.82 13.75
CA TRP A 96 2.26 17.75 14.73
C TRP A 96 3.71 17.71 15.17
N LYS A 97 3.96 17.95 16.45
CA LYS A 97 5.31 17.83 17.03
C LYS A 97 5.74 16.36 17.14
N ASP A 98 4.78 15.49 17.46
CA ASP A 98 4.98 14.06 17.58
C ASP A 98 3.67 13.31 17.32
N LEU A 99 3.76 12.04 16.91
CA LEU A 99 2.58 11.21 16.66
C LEU A 99 1.90 10.74 17.95
N ARG A 100 2.60 10.73 19.09
CA ARG A 100 2.06 10.20 20.34
C ARG A 100 1.03 11.17 20.94
N SER A 101 1.28 12.46 20.87
CA SER A 101 0.35 13.51 21.30
C SER A 101 -0.88 13.58 20.39
N HIS A 102 -0.73 13.29 19.10
CA HIS A 102 -1.80 13.34 18.09
C HIS A 102 -2.31 11.96 17.63
N TYR A 103 -2.17 10.94 18.47
CA TYR A 103 -2.50 9.56 18.12
C TYR A 103 -3.98 9.40 17.77
N TRP A 104 -4.86 10.07 18.52
CA TRP A 104 -6.31 9.94 18.33
C TRP A 104 -6.81 10.70 17.11
N GLU A 105 -6.22 11.86 16.81
CA GLU A 105 -6.49 12.63 15.60
C GLU A 105 -6.06 11.82 14.37
N ALA A 106 -4.85 11.25 14.39
CA ALA A 106 -4.39 10.36 13.33
C ALA A 106 -5.32 9.15 13.17
N THR A 107 -5.73 8.53 14.26
CA THR A 107 -6.65 7.39 14.23
C THR A 107 -8.02 7.79 13.65
N ALA A 108 -8.57 8.92 14.07
CA ALA A 108 -9.86 9.41 13.57
C ALA A 108 -9.81 9.70 12.06
N ILE A 109 -8.75 10.36 11.58
CA ILE A 109 -8.53 10.64 10.15
C ILE A 109 -8.46 9.32 9.37
N LEU A 110 -7.68 8.35 9.85
CA LEU A 110 -7.51 7.05 9.18
C LEU A 110 -8.79 6.21 9.19
N VAL A 111 -9.54 6.21 10.30
CA VAL A 111 -10.82 5.50 10.38
C VAL A 111 -11.83 6.12 9.41
N CYS A 112 -11.97 7.45 9.41
CA CYS A 112 -12.90 8.11 8.50
C CYS A 112 -12.49 7.94 7.04
N GLY A 113 -11.21 8.20 6.72
CA GLY A 113 -10.68 8.05 5.37
C GLY A 113 -10.72 6.61 4.87
N GLY A 114 -10.43 5.64 5.73
CA GLY A 114 -10.54 4.21 5.42
C GLY A 114 -11.97 3.79 5.12
N LEU A 115 -12.94 4.23 5.95
CA LEU A 115 -14.37 3.95 5.71
C LEU A 115 -14.89 4.62 4.44
N ILE A 116 -14.50 5.87 4.16
CA ILE A 116 -14.83 6.56 2.91
C ILE A 116 -14.25 5.77 1.73
N GLY A 117 -13.01 5.31 1.81
CA GLY A 117 -12.38 4.48 0.79
C GLY A 117 -13.14 3.18 0.53
N VAL A 118 -13.60 2.49 1.59
CA VAL A 118 -14.44 1.29 1.48
C VAL A 118 -15.79 1.59 0.82
N LEU A 119 -16.43 2.72 1.13
CA LEU A 119 -17.67 3.13 0.49
C LEU A 119 -17.47 3.48 -0.99
N PHE A 120 -16.37 4.18 -1.30
CA PHE A 120 -16.06 4.63 -2.66
C PHE A 120 -15.69 3.47 -3.60
N ILE A 121 -14.95 2.47 -3.12
CA ILE A 121 -14.61 1.31 -3.95
C ILE A 121 -15.84 0.51 -4.37
N ILE A 122 -16.91 0.49 -3.56
CA ILE A 122 -18.18 -0.17 -3.94
C ILE A 122 -18.78 0.50 -5.18
N LEU A 123 -18.71 1.83 -5.29
CA LEU A 123 -19.20 2.56 -6.48
C LEU A 123 -18.39 2.23 -7.73
N LEU A 124 -17.07 2.08 -7.55
CA LEU A 124 -16.15 1.88 -8.66
C LEU A 124 -15.98 0.40 -9.04
N ARG A 125 -16.38 -0.54 -8.17
CA ARG A 125 -16.21 -1.98 -8.36
C ARG A 125 -16.74 -2.42 -9.72
N ARG A 126 -18.01 -2.14 -10.02
CA ARG A 126 -18.62 -2.60 -11.27
C ARG A 126 -17.98 -1.99 -12.52
N PRO A 127 -17.87 -0.65 -12.64
CA PRO A 127 -17.28 -0.07 -13.84
C PRO A 127 -15.81 -0.49 -14.03
N LEU A 128 -15.02 -0.62 -12.96
CA LEU A 128 -13.60 -0.97 -13.08
C LEU A 128 -13.35 -2.48 -13.22
N CYS A 129 -14.01 -3.31 -12.41
CA CYS A 129 -13.74 -4.74 -12.37
C CYS A 129 -14.57 -5.53 -13.38
N VAL A 130 -15.76 -5.07 -13.76
CA VAL A 130 -16.68 -5.81 -14.64
C VAL A 130 -16.73 -5.22 -16.04
N GLU A 131 -16.82 -3.90 -16.18
CA GLU A 131 -17.07 -3.27 -17.49
C GLU A 131 -15.80 -2.85 -18.23
N ALA A 132 -14.78 -2.37 -17.51
CA ALA A 132 -13.56 -1.84 -18.12
C ALA A 132 -12.61 -2.93 -18.68
N ASN A 133 -12.91 -4.23 -18.50
CA ASN A 133 -12.09 -5.36 -18.98
C ASN A 133 -10.58 -5.18 -18.76
N LEU A 134 -10.21 -4.68 -17.58
CA LEU A 134 -8.81 -4.45 -17.22
C LEU A 134 -8.10 -5.79 -16.91
N PRO A 135 -6.80 -5.93 -17.24
CA PRO A 135 -6.03 -7.08 -16.83
C PRO A 135 -5.81 -7.05 -15.31
N TRP A 136 -6.24 -8.10 -14.60
CA TRP A 136 -6.08 -8.25 -13.14
C TRP A 136 -5.06 -9.34 -12.77
N PRO A 137 -3.77 -9.20 -13.15
CA PRO A 137 -2.78 -10.27 -13.03
C PRO A 137 -2.60 -10.75 -11.57
N GLU A 138 -2.57 -9.82 -10.61
CA GLU A 138 -2.40 -10.15 -9.19
C GLU A 138 -3.64 -10.87 -8.63
N SER A 139 -4.84 -10.35 -8.88
CA SER A 139 -6.09 -10.96 -8.39
C SER A 139 -6.29 -12.36 -8.98
N VAL A 140 -5.92 -12.57 -10.26
CA VAL A 140 -5.95 -13.87 -10.93
C VAL A 140 -4.92 -14.81 -10.29
N ALA A 141 -3.69 -14.36 -10.06
CA ALA A 141 -2.67 -15.15 -9.38
C ALA A 141 -3.10 -15.55 -7.96
N ALA A 142 -3.62 -14.60 -7.18
CA ALA A 142 -4.12 -14.86 -5.83
C ALA A 142 -5.30 -15.84 -5.82
N ALA A 143 -6.22 -15.74 -6.79
CA ALA A 143 -7.30 -16.70 -6.96
C ALA A 143 -6.78 -18.09 -7.30
N ASN A 144 -5.79 -18.20 -8.19
CA ASN A 144 -5.17 -19.46 -8.56
C ASN A 144 -4.42 -20.10 -7.39
N ILE A 145 -3.77 -19.31 -6.52
CA ILE A 145 -3.12 -19.83 -5.29
C ILE A 145 -4.16 -20.44 -4.35
N VAL A 146 -5.27 -19.75 -4.11
CA VAL A 146 -6.32 -20.23 -3.18
C VAL A 146 -7.02 -21.47 -3.76
N LYS A 147 -7.27 -21.50 -5.08
CA LYS A 147 -7.82 -22.67 -5.79
C LYS A 147 -6.85 -23.86 -5.81
N ALA A 148 -5.59 -23.65 -6.19
CA ALA A 148 -4.56 -24.70 -6.22
C ALA A 148 -4.18 -25.19 -4.81
N GLY A 149 -4.30 -24.31 -3.80
CA GLY A 149 -4.12 -24.62 -2.40
C GLY A 149 -5.13 -25.61 -1.82
N ALA A 150 -6.24 -25.86 -2.50
CA ALA A 150 -7.15 -26.95 -2.16
C ALA A 150 -6.48 -28.34 -2.36
N GLY A 151 -5.45 -28.43 -3.20
CA GLY A 151 -4.52 -29.57 -3.27
C GLY A 151 -3.29 -29.36 -2.40
N ALA A 152 -2.57 -30.45 -2.08
CA ALA A 152 -1.35 -30.42 -1.26
C ALA A 152 -0.25 -29.56 -1.92
N SER A 153 -0.24 -28.26 -1.62
CA SER A 153 0.75 -27.31 -2.12
C SER A 153 1.86 -27.07 -1.10
N ASP A 154 3.10 -27.01 -1.59
CA ASP A 154 4.31 -26.66 -0.82
C ASP A 154 4.45 -25.15 -0.57
N ALA A 155 3.56 -24.31 -1.11
CA ALA A 155 3.63 -22.85 -1.00
C ALA A 155 3.78 -22.33 0.46
N PRO A 156 3.07 -22.87 1.47
CA PRO A 156 3.28 -22.49 2.87
C PRO A 156 4.71 -22.73 3.34
N LYS A 157 5.32 -23.87 2.98
CA LYS A 157 6.68 -24.24 3.39
C LYS A 157 7.68 -23.19 2.91
N TYR A 158 7.60 -22.80 1.64
CA TYR A 158 8.49 -21.78 1.07
C TYR A 158 8.32 -20.43 1.77
N ILE A 159 7.09 -19.96 2.00
CA ILE A 159 6.85 -18.67 2.66
C ILE A 159 7.34 -18.65 4.10
N PHE A 160 7.01 -19.68 4.90
CA PHE A 160 7.50 -19.72 6.28
C PHE A 160 9.02 -19.89 6.35
N SER A 161 9.63 -20.65 5.44
CA SER A 161 11.11 -20.74 5.37
C SER A 161 11.76 -19.42 4.99
N ALA A 162 11.19 -18.67 4.04
CA ALA A 162 11.68 -17.38 3.61
C ALA A 162 11.49 -16.32 4.71
N MET A 163 10.36 -16.35 5.43
CA MET A 163 10.13 -15.50 6.59
C MET A 163 11.14 -15.79 7.71
N GLY A 164 11.39 -17.06 8.02
CA GLY A 164 12.39 -17.46 9.02
C GLY A 164 13.80 -17.03 8.62
N PHE A 165 14.19 -17.22 7.37
CA PHE A 165 15.48 -16.78 6.84
C PHE A 165 15.64 -15.25 6.84
N GLY A 166 14.60 -14.53 6.41
CA GLY A 166 14.58 -13.06 6.45
C GLY A 166 14.66 -12.52 7.88
N ALA A 167 13.96 -13.16 8.84
CA ALA A 167 14.02 -12.82 10.25
C ALA A 167 15.42 -13.08 10.83
N LEU A 168 16.07 -14.18 10.46
CA LEU A 168 17.43 -14.50 10.87
C LEU A 168 18.43 -13.44 10.35
N ILE A 169 18.38 -13.09 9.06
CA ILE A 169 19.25 -12.03 8.51
C ILE A 169 18.99 -10.71 9.22
N GLN A 170 17.72 -10.33 9.43
CA GLN A 170 17.38 -9.09 10.11
C GLN A 170 17.88 -9.08 11.56
N PHE A 171 17.82 -10.22 12.27
CA PHE A 171 18.33 -10.37 13.63
C PHE A 171 19.87 -10.27 13.69
N LEU A 172 20.59 -10.85 12.71
CA LEU A 172 22.05 -10.78 12.64
C LEU A 172 22.55 -9.38 12.24
N LYS A 173 21.73 -8.59 11.54
CA LYS A 173 22.09 -7.24 11.05
C LYS A 173 21.71 -6.12 12.01
N THR A 174 20.59 -6.26 12.72
CA THR A 174 20.03 -5.15 13.52
C THR A 174 20.93 -4.82 14.72
N ASP A 175 21.05 -3.53 15.04
CA ASP A 175 21.87 -3.04 16.17
C ASP A 175 21.37 -3.54 17.54
N LYS A 176 20.10 -3.94 17.63
CA LYS A 176 19.47 -4.60 18.79
C LYS A 176 19.64 -6.13 18.81
N GLY A 177 20.30 -6.70 17.80
CA GLY A 177 20.57 -8.13 17.66
C GLY A 177 22.04 -8.44 17.90
N LEU A 178 22.59 -9.40 17.14
CA LEU A 178 24.00 -9.83 17.26
C LEU A 178 24.99 -8.96 16.44
N GLN A 179 24.48 -8.03 15.62
CA GLN A 179 25.23 -7.07 14.78
C GLN A 179 26.50 -7.64 14.11
N VAL A 180 26.36 -8.83 13.50
CA VAL A 180 27.45 -9.52 12.79
C VAL A 180 27.75 -8.82 11.46
N PHE A 181 26.74 -8.20 10.84
CA PHE A 181 26.84 -7.53 9.54
C PHE A 181 26.40 -6.07 9.63
N ARG A 182 27.10 -5.17 8.91
CA ARG A 182 26.64 -3.80 8.69
C ARG A 182 25.58 -3.74 7.60
N GLU A 183 24.68 -2.77 7.68
CA GLU A 183 23.60 -2.64 6.70
C GLU A 183 24.07 -2.21 5.32
N TYR A 184 25.03 -1.29 5.25
CA TYR A 184 25.67 -0.85 4.02
C TYR A 184 27.08 -0.33 4.37
N VAL A 185 27.92 -0.20 3.35
CA VAL A 185 29.23 0.43 3.44
C VAL A 185 29.22 1.65 2.54
N GLU A 186 29.62 2.79 3.08
CA GLU A 186 29.78 4.04 2.35
C GLU A 186 31.25 4.39 2.21
N GLY A 187 31.58 5.08 1.12
CA GLY A 187 32.89 5.64 0.89
C GLY A 187 32.82 6.84 -0.04
N PHE A 188 33.96 7.51 -0.20
CA PHE A 188 34.09 8.66 -1.09
C PHE A 188 35.26 8.42 -2.04
N LEU A 189 35.00 8.52 -3.34
CA LEU A 189 36.02 8.43 -4.39
C LEU A 189 36.41 9.86 -4.83
N PRO A 190 37.54 10.40 -4.36
CA PRO A 190 37.98 11.75 -4.74
C PRO A 190 38.48 11.78 -6.19
N PHE A 191 38.17 12.86 -6.91
CA PHE A 191 38.68 13.09 -8.26
C PHE A 191 39.99 13.91 -8.25
N PRO A 192 40.93 13.67 -9.20
CA PRO A 192 42.23 14.34 -9.22
C PRO A 192 42.20 15.88 -9.37
N ARG A 193 41.08 16.44 -9.86
CA ARG A 193 40.92 17.88 -10.13
C ARG A 193 39.94 18.58 -9.17
N GLY A 194 39.67 17.97 -8.02
CA GLY A 194 38.71 18.47 -7.03
C GLY A 194 37.30 17.87 -7.20
N GLY A 195 36.59 17.69 -6.08
CA GLY A 195 35.32 16.95 -6.02
C GLY A 195 35.50 15.44 -5.88
N GLY A 196 34.40 14.68 -5.88
CA GLY A 196 34.42 13.22 -5.82
C GLY A 196 33.01 12.62 -5.80
N VAL A 197 32.93 11.30 -6.01
CA VAL A 197 31.66 10.55 -5.99
C VAL A 197 31.54 9.80 -4.66
N PRO A 198 30.61 10.18 -3.79
CA PRO A 198 30.21 9.30 -2.70
C PRO A 198 29.54 8.05 -3.27
N TRP A 199 29.95 6.90 -2.78
CA TRP A 199 29.38 5.62 -3.15
C TRP A 199 28.88 4.89 -1.91
N SER A 200 27.80 4.15 -2.07
CA SER A 200 27.26 3.26 -1.04
C SER A 200 26.97 1.91 -1.67
N THR A 201 27.25 0.84 -0.94
CA THR A 201 26.75 -0.49 -1.33
C THR A 201 25.23 -0.53 -1.19
N PRO A 202 24.53 -1.40 -1.95
CA PRO A 202 23.13 -1.69 -1.70
C PRO A 202 22.92 -2.11 -0.24
N ALA A 203 21.84 -1.62 0.37
CA ALA A 203 21.51 -2.01 1.73
C ALA A 203 21.21 -3.51 1.79
N MET A 204 21.83 -4.22 2.72
CA MET A 204 21.53 -5.62 3.02
C MET A 204 20.17 -5.68 3.71
N SER A 205 19.10 -5.67 2.92
CA SER A 205 17.72 -5.69 3.40
C SER A 205 16.97 -6.83 2.72
N PRO A 206 16.66 -7.93 3.44
CA PRO A 206 15.84 -9.02 2.91
C PRO A 206 14.50 -8.51 2.36
N ALA A 207 13.94 -7.47 2.99
CA ALA A 207 12.71 -6.84 2.53
C ALA A 207 12.87 -6.15 1.17
N LEU A 208 13.92 -5.34 0.96
CA LEU A 208 14.14 -4.67 -0.33
C LEU A 208 14.47 -5.66 -1.45
N ILE A 209 15.21 -6.73 -1.14
CA ILE A 209 15.47 -7.82 -2.08
C ILE A 209 14.16 -8.51 -2.46
N GLY A 210 13.31 -8.80 -1.47
CA GLY A 210 11.98 -9.38 -1.69
C GLY A 210 11.08 -8.49 -2.55
N ILE A 211 11.05 -7.18 -2.29
CA ILE A 211 10.31 -6.21 -3.11
C ILE A 211 10.82 -6.19 -4.55
N GLY A 212 12.13 -6.13 -4.75
CA GLY A 212 12.73 -6.15 -6.08
C GLY A 212 12.39 -7.42 -6.86
N TYR A 213 12.36 -8.57 -6.18
CA TYR A 213 11.94 -9.83 -6.78
C TYR A 213 10.44 -9.83 -7.14
N LEU A 214 9.58 -9.27 -6.27
CA LEU A 214 8.14 -9.22 -6.46
C LEU A 214 7.74 -8.34 -7.66
N ILE A 215 8.30 -7.13 -7.75
CA ILE A 215 7.98 -6.20 -8.84
C ILE A 215 8.68 -6.66 -10.14
N GLY A 216 9.78 -7.41 -10.02
CA GLY A 216 10.48 -8.03 -11.14
C GLY A 216 11.53 -7.12 -11.77
N PRO A 217 12.37 -7.68 -12.67
CA PRO A 217 13.59 -7.03 -13.12
C PRO A 217 13.32 -5.73 -13.87
N GLN A 218 12.27 -5.67 -14.70
CA GLN A 218 11.98 -4.49 -15.52
C GLN A 218 11.76 -3.23 -14.67
N TYR A 219 10.88 -3.31 -13.68
CA TYR A 219 10.59 -2.19 -12.79
C TYR A 219 11.72 -1.95 -11.77
N ALA A 220 12.41 -3.01 -11.33
CA ALA A 220 13.59 -2.87 -10.49
C ALA A 220 14.71 -2.08 -11.20
N PHE A 221 14.93 -2.32 -12.49
CA PHE A 221 15.90 -1.55 -13.29
C PHE A 221 15.50 -0.08 -13.43
N ILE A 222 14.20 0.23 -13.54
CA ILE A 222 13.74 1.62 -13.56
C ILE A 222 14.08 2.32 -12.22
N ASN A 223 13.85 1.66 -11.09
CA ASN A 223 14.24 2.20 -9.77
C ASN A 223 15.76 2.38 -9.65
N ILE A 224 16.55 1.40 -10.11
CA ILE A 224 18.02 1.49 -10.13
C ILE A 224 18.47 2.65 -11.01
N ALA A 225 17.89 2.81 -12.21
CA ALA A 225 18.21 3.91 -13.12
C ALA A 225 17.96 5.27 -12.45
N GLY A 226 16.83 5.43 -11.74
CA GLY A 226 16.56 6.63 -10.95
C GLY A 226 17.61 6.89 -9.86
N GLY A 227 18.03 5.84 -9.14
CA GLY A 227 19.08 5.92 -8.12
C GLY A 227 20.45 6.29 -8.71
N VAL A 228 20.83 5.70 -9.84
CA VAL A 228 22.07 6.01 -10.58
C VAL A 228 22.04 7.45 -11.10
N LEU A 229 20.92 7.89 -11.69
CA LEU A 229 20.77 9.27 -12.14
C LEU A 229 20.90 10.26 -10.98
N ALA A 230 20.29 9.97 -9.82
CA ALA A 230 20.42 10.83 -8.65
C ALA A 230 21.85 10.86 -8.08
N TRP A 231 22.41 9.68 -7.76
CA TRP A 231 23.69 9.59 -7.02
C TRP A 231 24.94 9.75 -7.89
N TRP A 232 24.91 9.28 -9.14
CA TRP A 232 26.10 9.21 -9.99
C TRP A 232 26.11 10.27 -11.09
N VAL A 233 24.97 10.92 -11.36
CA VAL A 233 24.88 11.98 -12.39
C VAL A 233 24.58 13.34 -11.75
N LEU A 234 23.42 13.49 -11.11
CA LEU A 234 22.96 14.79 -10.62
C LEU A 234 23.80 15.32 -9.45
N ILE A 235 24.10 14.50 -8.45
CA ILE A 235 24.90 14.95 -7.29
C ILE A 235 26.31 15.37 -7.69
N PRO A 236 27.10 14.57 -8.44
CA PRO A 236 28.43 14.97 -8.87
C PRO A 236 28.40 16.21 -9.77
N LEU A 237 27.41 16.31 -10.67
CA LEU A 237 27.24 17.49 -11.53
C LEU A 237 26.98 18.77 -10.72
N ILE A 238 26.23 18.69 -9.62
CA ILE A 238 26.00 19.85 -8.75
C ILE A 238 27.25 20.15 -7.92
N LEU A 239 27.97 19.14 -7.45
CA LEU A 239 29.22 19.30 -6.70
C LEU A 239 30.34 19.97 -7.52
N THR A 240 30.35 19.81 -8.86
CA THR A 240 31.32 20.51 -9.72
C THR A 240 30.98 21.99 -9.92
N VAL A 241 29.70 22.36 -9.84
CA VAL A 241 29.23 23.75 -10.02
C VAL A 241 29.21 24.51 -8.69
N GLN A 242 28.87 23.83 -7.59
CA GLN A 242 28.73 24.42 -6.27
C GLN A 242 29.86 23.94 -5.35
N THR A 243 30.82 24.81 -5.05
CA THR A 243 31.96 24.49 -4.21
C THR A 243 31.56 24.51 -2.73
N GLY A 244 31.67 23.37 -2.03
CA GLY A 244 31.60 23.30 -0.57
C GLY A 244 30.38 22.63 0.07
N GLY A 245 29.60 21.82 -0.66
CA GLY A 245 28.47 21.08 -0.10
C GLY A 245 28.79 19.60 0.18
N ASP A 246 28.35 19.08 1.33
CA ASP A 246 28.27 17.62 1.52
C ASP A 246 27.18 17.04 0.60
N ALA A 247 27.47 15.89 0.01
CA ALA A 247 26.59 15.25 -0.97
C ALA A 247 25.20 14.92 -0.39
N SER A 248 25.15 14.58 0.90
CA SER A 248 23.88 14.33 1.59
C SER A 248 23.00 15.59 1.68
N THR A 249 23.61 16.77 1.77
CA THR A 249 22.92 18.06 1.84
C THR A 249 22.40 18.47 0.47
N ILE A 250 23.21 18.28 -0.59
CA ILE A 250 22.78 18.50 -1.98
C ILE A 250 21.64 17.57 -2.37
N TRP A 251 21.72 16.30 -1.95
CA TRP A 251 20.64 15.36 -2.20
C TRP A 251 19.32 15.82 -1.57
N ARG A 252 19.34 16.19 -0.28
CA ARG A 252 18.14 16.66 0.44
C ARG A 252 17.60 17.97 -0.11
N GLY A 253 18.48 18.92 -0.42
CA GLY A 253 18.11 20.29 -0.79
C GLY A 253 17.74 20.50 -2.25
N THR A 254 18.32 19.72 -3.17
CA THR A 254 18.18 19.97 -4.62
C THR A 254 17.69 18.76 -5.39
N VAL A 255 18.39 17.62 -5.28
CA VAL A 255 18.09 16.44 -6.10
C VAL A 255 16.75 15.81 -5.71
N ARG A 256 16.44 15.73 -4.41
CA ARG A 256 15.18 15.20 -3.91
C ARG A 256 13.97 16.04 -4.36
N PRO A 257 13.95 17.38 -4.25
CA PRO A 257 12.89 18.20 -4.84
C PRO A 257 12.69 18.01 -6.34
N ILE A 258 13.78 17.88 -7.13
CA ILE A 258 13.69 17.59 -8.57
C ILE A 258 13.00 16.23 -8.80
N ALA A 259 13.40 15.21 -8.04
CA ALA A 259 12.77 13.89 -8.10
C ALA A 259 11.28 13.92 -7.73
N VAL A 260 10.90 14.69 -6.70
CA VAL A 260 9.49 14.90 -6.33
C VAL A 260 8.73 15.59 -7.46
N GLY A 261 9.31 16.60 -8.11
CA GLY A 261 8.72 17.26 -9.28
C GLY A 261 8.47 16.29 -10.43
N MET A 262 9.45 15.44 -10.76
CA MET A 262 9.28 14.39 -11.79
C MET A 262 8.19 13.39 -11.41
N MET A 263 8.09 13.00 -10.13
CA MET A 263 7.05 12.12 -9.63
C MET A 263 5.65 12.74 -9.79
N LEU A 264 5.50 14.04 -9.48
CA LEU A 264 4.24 14.77 -9.67
C LEU A 264 3.83 14.85 -11.14
N VAL A 265 4.77 15.16 -12.04
CA VAL A 265 4.52 15.19 -13.49
C VAL A 265 4.11 13.81 -14.00
N GLY A 266 4.79 12.75 -13.55
CA GLY A 266 4.44 11.37 -13.89
C GLY A 266 3.05 10.98 -13.41
N ALA A 267 2.70 11.31 -12.16
CA ALA A 267 1.39 11.06 -11.60
C ALA A 267 0.28 11.81 -12.37
N MET A 268 0.50 13.09 -12.69
CA MET A 268 -0.43 13.88 -13.51
C MET A 268 -0.59 13.28 -14.91
N ASN A 269 0.51 12.89 -15.57
CA ASN A 269 0.44 12.27 -16.89
C ASN A 269 -0.36 10.97 -16.88
N THR A 270 -0.16 10.11 -15.87
CA THR A 270 -0.96 8.87 -15.71
C THR A 270 -2.44 9.20 -15.48
N MET A 271 -2.76 10.18 -14.63
CA MET A 271 -4.14 10.60 -14.38
C MET A 271 -4.83 11.12 -15.65
N ILE A 272 -4.10 11.92 -16.45
CA ILE A 272 -4.56 12.44 -17.74
C ILE A 272 -4.77 11.30 -18.74
N GLY A 273 -3.87 10.30 -18.76
CA GLY A 273 -4.01 9.12 -19.60
C GLY A 273 -5.21 8.25 -19.24
N MET A 274 -5.54 8.16 -17.95
CA MET A 274 -6.67 7.38 -17.43
C MET A 274 -8.00 8.14 -17.40
N ARG A 275 -8.04 9.40 -17.85
CA ARG A 275 -9.23 10.27 -17.74
C ARG A 275 -10.51 9.68 -18.34
N SER A 276 -10.39 8.94 -19.45
CA SER A 276 -11.55 8.31 -20.11
C SER A 276 -12.11 7.18 -19.27
N SER A 277 -11.25 6.30 -18.76
CA SER A 277 -11.63 5.20 -17.86
C SER A 277 -12.21 5.73 -16.54
N LEU A 278 -11.62 6.78 -15.97
CA LEU A 278 -12.15 7.44 -14.78
C LEU A 278 -13.52 8.07 -15.05
N ALA A 279 -13.69 8.80 -16.16
CA ALA A 279 -14.96 9.40 -16.53
C ALA A 279 -16.04 8.33 -16.81
N GLN A 280 -15.69 7.22 -17.46
CA GLN A 280 -16.59 6.09 -17.67
C GLN A 280 -16.99 5.46 -16.34
N SER A 281 -16.05 5.34 -15.39
CA SER A 281 -16.35 4.77 -14.07
C SER A 281 -17.29 5.62 -13.23
N LEU A 282 -17.11 6.94 -13.25
CA LEU A 282 -18.01 7.88 -12.57
C LEU A 282 -19.39 7.89 -13.24
N ARG A 283 -19.46 7.95 -14.58
CA ARG A 283 -20.74 7.90 -15.32
C ARG A 283 -21.49 6.59 -15.06
N GLY A 284 -20.78 5.46 -15.06
CA GLY A 284 -21.31 4.14 -14.70
C GLY A 284 -21.98 4.19 -13.33
N ALA A 285 -21.24 4.60 -12.30
CA ALA A 285 -21.73 4.66 -10.92
C ALA A 285 -23.03 5.48 -10.77
N PHE A 286 -23.16 6.63 -11.45
CA PHE A 286 -24.38 7.44 -11.40
C PHE A 286 -25.53 6.91 -12.27
N SER A 287 -25.23 6.22 -13.38
CA SER A 287 -26.25 5.63 -14.26
C SER A 287 -26.92 4.39 -13.65
N PHE A 288 -26.19 3.60 -12.87
CA PHE A 288 -26.71 2.37 -12.26
C PHE A 288 -27.71 2.60 -11.14
N GLY A 289 -27.72 3.79 -10.53
CA GLY A 289 -28.75 4.16 -9.55
C GLY A 289 -30.17 4.24 -10.14
N ARG A 290 -30.32 4.30 -11.47
CA ARG A 290 -31.61 4.43 -12.16
C ARG A 290 -32.12 3.15 -12.81
N THR A 291 -31.27 2.16 -13.07
CA THR A 291 -31.65 0.94 -13.80
C THR A 291 -31.75 -0.25 -12.85
N ALA A 292 -32.84 -0.32 -12.09
CA ALA A 292 -33.17 -1.50 -11.31
C ALA A 292 -33.37 -2.70 -12.26
N ARG A 293 -32.38 -3.60 -12.35
CA ARG A 293 -32.52 -4.87 -13.08
C ARG A 293 -33.65 -5.68 -12.42
N LYS A 294 -34.73 -5.94 -13.16
CA LYS A 294 -35.75 -6.93 -12.81
C LYS A 294 -35.18 -8.33 -13.06
N GLY A 295 -34.55 -8.91 -12.04
CA GLY A 295 -34.04 -10.29 -12.04
C GLY A 295 -33.33 -10.62 -10.73
N GLU A 296 -33.23 -11.91 -10.38
CA GLU A 296 -32.45 -12.35 -9.23
C GLU A 296 -30.96 -12.07 -9.48
N ILE A 297 -30.40 -11.12 -8.72
CA ILE A 297 -28.98 -10.79 -8.78
C ILE A 297 -28.20 -11.90 -8.08
N PRO A 298 -27.19 -12.52 -8.74
CA PRO A 298 -26.30 -13.49 -8.12
C PRO A 298 -25.71 -12.95 -6.83
N ARG A 299 -25.48 -13.81 -5.85
CA ARG A 299 -24.94 -13.43 -4.53
C ARG A 299 -23.68 -12.60 -4.65
N GLU A 300 -22.80 -12.97 -5.58
CA GLU A 300 -21.49 -12.35 -5.79
C GLU A 300 -21.60 -10.95 -6.43
N GLU A 301 -22.75 -10.61 -6.99
CA GLU A 301 -23.03 -9.32 -7.66
C GLU A 301 -23.85 -8.36 -6.79
N ARG A 302 -24.13 -8.71 -5.54
CA ARG A 302 -24.88 -7.83 -4.61
C ARG A 302 -23.94 -6.80 -3.97
N ASP A 303 -24.13 -5.53 -4.33
CA ASP A 303 -23.47 -4.38 -3.71
C ASP A 303 -24.41 -3.64 -2.75
N LEU A 304 -23.84 -2.81 -1.87
CA LEU A 304 -24.60 -1.88 -1.03
C LEU A 304 -25.42 -0.91 -1.90
N PRO A 305 -26.69 -0.62 -1.57
CA PRO A 305 -27.49 0.30 -2.37
C PRO A 305 -26.89 1.72 -2.35
N LEU A 306 -26.91 2.39 -3.51
CA LEU A 306 -26.32 3.72 -3.72
C LEU A 306 -26.70 4.76 -2.66
N PRO A 307 -27.96 4.86 -2.17
CA PRO A 307 -28.32 5.85 -1.14
C PRO A 307 -27.52 5.68 0.15
N TRP A 308 -27.27 4.45 0.59
CA TRP A 308 -26.49 4.17 1.80
C TRP A 308 -25.03 4.56 1.65
N ILE A 309 -24.47 4.39 0.45
CA ILE A 309 -23.10 4.77 0.14
C ILE A 309 -22.97 6.31 0.16
N VAL A 310 -23.90 7.02 -0.49
CA VAL A 310 -23.88 8.49 -0.55
C VAL A 310 -24.10 9.10 0.83
N ILE A 311 -25.10 8.61 1.58
CA ILE A 311 -25.38 9.08 2.94
C ILE A 311 -24.21 8.76 3.86
N GLY A 312 -23.67 7.53 3.81
CA GLY A 312 -22.53 7.12 4.63
C GLY A 312 -21.29 7.94 4.35
N SER A 313 -20.97 8.19 3.08
CA SER A 313 -19.82 9.02 2.69
C SER A 313 -20.03 10.47 3.13
N GLY A 314 -21.23 11.02 2.93
CA GLY A 314 -21.57 12.37 3.39
C GLY A 314 -21.47 12.52 4.91
N LEU A 315 -21.90 11.52 5.67
CA LEU A 315 -21.81 11.52 7.13
C LEU A 315 -20.36 11.42 7.61
N LEU A 316 -19.52 10.62 6.94
CA LEU A 316 -18.10 10.49 7.24
C LEU A 316 -17.27 11.72 6.82
N LEU A 317 -17.75 12.53 5.87
CA LEU A 317 -17.12 13.82 5.56
C LEU A 317 -17.27 14.85 6.67
N ILE A 318 -18.29 14.74 7.53
CA ILE A 318 -18.50 15.65 8.66
C ILE A 318 -17.33 15.59 9.66
N PRO A 319 -16.95 14.44 10.24
CA PRO A 319 -15.82 14.37 11.17
C PRO A 319 -14.49 14.71 10.50
N VAL A 320 -14.30 14.38 9.23
CA VAL A 320 -13.09 14.76 8.47
C VAL A 320 -13.01 16.29 8.33
N THR A 321 -14.10 16.92 7.90
CA THR A 321 -14.19 18.38 7.77
C THR A 321 -14.03 19.06 9.13
N ALA A 322 -14.64 18.52 10.21
CA ALA A 322 -14.48 19.06 11.55
C ALA A 322 -13.02 18.98 12.02
N THR A 323 -12.33 17.89 11.71
CA THR A 323 -10.92 17.71 12.01
C THR A 323 -10.06 18.74 11.25
N TYR A 324 -10.27 18.90 9.94
CA TYR A 324 -9.57 19.93 9.17
C TYR A 324 -9.95 21.35 9.56
N TYR A 325 -11.18 21.60 9.98
CA TYR A 325 -11.63 22.90 10.47
C TYR A 325 -10.92 23.27 11.78
N PHE A 326 -10.80 22.30 12.70
CA PHE A 326 -10.03 22.46 13.91
C PHE A 326 -8.57 22.85 13.62
N PHE A 327 -7.99 22.33 12.54
CA PHE A 327 -6.62 22.65 12.15
C PHE A 327 -6.46 23.94 11.34
N THR A 328 -7.38 24.25 10.42
CA THR A 328 -7.22 25.36 9.47
C THR A 328 -7.93 26.64 9.90
N GLY A 329 -8.89 26.57 10.83
CA GLY A 329 -9.76 27.69 11.23
C GLY A 329 -10.71 28.19 10.14
N GLY A 330 -10.59 27.66 8.91
CA GLY A 330 -11.38 28.03 7.74
C GLY A 330 -12.31 26.90 7.33
N LEU A 331 -13.62 27.19 7.24
CA LEU A 331 -14.61 26.19 6.86
C LEU A 331 -14.50 25.81 5.37
N ALA A 332 -14.18 26.78 4.50
CA ALA A 332 -13.96 26.52 3.08
C ALA A 332 -12.71 25.65 2.82
N THR A 333 -11.60 25.94 3.49
CA THR A 333 -10.36 25.14 3.39
C THR A 333 -10.56 23.73 3.92
N ALA A 334 -11.33 23.57 5.01
CA ALA A 334 -11.62 22.28 5.59
C ALA A 334 -12.49 21.39 4.68
N ILE A 335 -13.50 21.97 4.01
CA ILE A 335 -14.32 21.23 3.05
C ILE A 335 -13.50 20.82 1.83
N ILE A 336 -12.69 21.74 1.28
CA ILE A 336 -11.85 21.43 0.11
C ILE A 336 -10.81 20.36 0.43
N ALA A 337 -10.28 20.33 1.65
CA ALA A 337 -9.33 19.29 2.07
C ALA A 337 -10.00 17.94 2.38
N ALA A 338 -11.30 17.93 2.69
CA ALA A 338 -12.05 16.73 3.01
C ALA A 338 -12.61 16.00 1.78
N VAL A 339 -12.87 16.74 0.69
CA VAL A 339 -13.45 16.23 -0.58
C VAL A 339 -12.35 15.84 -1.56
#